data_AF-A0A0C2ZED9-F1
#
_entry.id   AF-A0A0C2ZED9-F1
#
_cell.length_a   1.000
_cell.length_b   1.000
_cell.length_c   1.000
_cell.angle_alpha   90.00
_cell.angle_beta   90.00
_cell.angle_gamma   90.00
#
_symmetry.space_group_name_H-M   'P 1'
#
loop_
_entity.id
_entity.type
_entity.pdbx_description
1 polymer ?
#
loop_
_entity_poly.entity_id
_entity_poly.type
_entity_poly.pdbx_seq_one_letter_code
_entity_poly.pdbx_strand_id
1 'polypeptide(L)'
;MAKRLFKTERLQTIIANIAADFRYSNEVSDYALLFYKAQTEGAVHGADIDKMIEYVTTGLEELHKDLEWRKSFLTENSHINETKLLENMYIIEQEYTDLLAFLTK
;
A
#
# COMPACT_ATOMS: atom_id res chain seq x y z
N MET A 1 18.76 -10.74 9.74
CA MET A 1 18.64 -9.28 10.01
C MET A 1 17.64 -9.07 11.14
N ALA A 2 17.86 -8.03 11.97
CA ALA A 2 16.97 -7.70 13.08
C ALA A 2 15.60 -7.22 12.61
N LYS A 3 14.57 -7.41 13.44
CA LYS A 3 13.21 -6.89 13.20
C LYS A 3 13.19 -5.36 13.19
N ARG A 4 12.38 -4.75 12.33
CA ARG A 4 12.14 -3.31 12.26
C ARG A 4 10.80 -2.98 12.91
N LEU A 5 10.85 -2.24 14.02
CA LEU A 5 9.65 -1.82 14.76
C LEU A 5 8.98 -0.63 14.06
N PHE A 6 7.65 -0.61 14.07
CA PHE A 6 6.90 0.59 13.66
C PHE A 6 7.12 1.69 14.69
N LYS A 7 7.83 2.74 14.30
CA LYS A 7 8.17 3.87 15.18
C LYS A 7 7.07 4.94 15.25
N THR A 8 6.07 4.85 14.37
CA THR A 8 5.02 5.86 14.22
C THR A 8 3.66 5.19 14.07
N GLU A 9 2.62 5.88 14.54
CA GLU A 9 1.22 5.48 14.33
C GLU A 9 0.88 5.42 12.83
N ARG A 10 1.45 6.32 12.02
CA ARG A 10 1.28 6.32 10.55
C ARG A 10 1.63 4.97 9.92
N LEU A 11 2.77 4.37 10.28
CA LEU A 11 3.17 3.06 9.74
C LEU A 11 2.27 1.93 10.22
N GLN A 12 1.81 2.00 11.48
CA GLN A 12 0.85 1.02 12.01
C GLN A 12 -0.48 1.09 11.24
N THR A 13 -0.97 2.29 10.97
CA THR A 13 -2.18 2.53 10.18
C THR A 13 -2.04 2.02 8.76
N ILE A 14 -0.92 2.32 8.08
CA ILE A 14 -0.67 1.84 6.71
C ILE A 14 -0.73 0.31 6.65
N ILE A 15 -0.02 -0.36 7.56
CA ILE A 15 0.01 -1.83 7.62
C ILE A 15 -1.37 -2.39 7.95
N ALA A 16 -2.12 -1.74 8.84
CA ALA A 16 -3.48 -2.13 9.18
C ALA A 16 -4.45 -1.98 8.00
N ASN A 17 -4.33 -0.91 7.21
CA ASN A 17 -5.13 -0.68 6.01
C ASN A 17 -4.88 -1.78 4.97
N ILE A 18 -3.60 -2.02 4.63
CA ILE A 18 -3.22 -3.06 3.67
C ILE A 18 -3.71 -4.44 4.14
N ALA A 19 -3.55 -4.76 5.43
CA ALA A 19 -4.06 -5.99 6.00
C ALA A 19 -5.60 -6.09 5.90
N ALA A 20 -6.31 -4.98 6.13
CA ALA A 20 -7.76 -4.94 6.00
C ALA A 20 -8.22 -5.14 4.55
N ASP A 21 -7.51 -4.59 3.56
CA ASP A 21 -7.82 -4.76 2.13
C ASP A 21 -7.79 -6.24 1.72
N PHE A 22 -6.80 -7.00 2.19
CA PHE A 22 -6.73 -8.44 1.95
C PHE A 22 -7.92 -9.22 2.52
N ARG A 23 -8.60 -8.72 3.56
CA ARG A 23 -9.80 -9.40 4.10
C ARG A 23 -10.97 -9.39 3.13
N TYR A 24 -10.99 -8.40 2.24
CA TYR A 24 -12.03 -8.25 1.22
C TYR A 24 -11.64 -8.86 -0.12
N SER A 25 -10.35 -9.16 -0.33
CA SER A 25 -9.90 -10.03 -1.41
C SER A 25 -10.16 -11.49 -1.01
N ASN A 26 -10.82 -12.28 -1.85
CA ASN A 26 -10.97 -13.73 -1.60
C ASN A 26 -9.63 -14.50 -1.73
N GLU A 27 -8.50 -13.79 -1.82
CA GLU A 27 -7.16 -14.33 -1.99
C GLU A 27 -6.40 -14.29 -0.66
N VAL A 28 -6.27 -15.45 -0.01
CA VAL A 28 -5.24 -15.63 1.02
C VAL A 28 -3.92 -15.84 0.29
N SER A 29 -3.32 -14.74 -0.16
CA SER A 29 -2.01 -14.74 -0.79
C SER A 29 -0.89 -14.74 0.26
N ASP A 30 0.31 -15.15 -0.13
CA ASP A 30 1.51 -15.05 0.70
C ASP A 30 1.72 -13.62 1.23
N TYR A 31 1.33 -12.60 0.46
CA TYR A 31 1.38 -11.20 0.88
C TYR A 31 0.41 -10.90 2.02
N ALA A 32 -0.83 -11.42 1.98
CA ALA A 32 -1.80 -11.21 3.05
C ALA A 32 -1.24 -11.65 4.41
N LEU A 33 -0.59 -12.81 4.46
CA LEU A 33 0.05 -13.34 5.68
C LEU A 33 1.20 -12.45 6.17
N LEU A 34 2.00 -11.88 5.26
CA LEU A 34 3.08 -10.95 5.62
C LEU A 34 2.53 -9.71 6.35
N PHE A 35 1.47 -9.11 5.80
CA PHE A 35 0.87 -7.90 6.39
C PHE A 35 0.11 -8.19 7.68
N TYR A 36 -0.59 -9.33 7.80
CA TYR A 36 -1.22 -9.72 9.07
C TYR A 36 -0.21 -9.95 10.19
N LYS A 37 0.88 -10.64 9.88
CA LYS A 37 1.97 -10.85 10.85
C LYS A 37 2.59 -9.52 11.26
N ALA A 38 2.90 -8.66 10.29
CA ALA A 38 3.49 -7.36 10.56
C ALA A 38 2.57 -6.49 11.43
N GLN A 39 1.27 -6.47 11.13
CA GLN A 39 0.25 -5.77 11.93
C GLN A 39 0.21 -6.29 13.37
N THR A 40 0.15 -7.61 13.55
CA THR A 40 0.00 -8.24 14.86
C THR A 40 1.23 -8.02 15.74
N GLU A 41 2.42 -8.07 15.15
CA GLU A 41 3.68 -7.95 15.88
C GLU A 41 4.15 -6.49 16.06
N GLY A 42 3.54 -5.55 15.34
CA GLY A 42 3.99 -4.16 15.32
C GLY A 42 5.39 -3.99 14.72
N ALA A 43 5.82 -4.93 13.87
CA ALA A 43 7.17 -5.01 13.34
C ALA A 43 7.24 -5.77 12.02
N VAL A 44 8.23 -5.44 11.18
CA VAL A 44 8.58 -6.23 9.99
C VAL A 44 9.85 -7.02 10.29
N HIS A 45 9.83 -8.33 10.02
CA HIS A 45 11.01 -9.17 10.15
C HIS A 45 11.93 -9.00 8.95
N GLY A 46 13.24 -9.08 9.18
CA GLY A 46 14.22 -8.91 8.10
C GLY A 46 14.05 -9.88 6.93
N ALA A 47 13.55 -11.09 7.16
CA ALA A 47 13.29 -12.08 6.11
C ALA A 47 12.06 -11.75 5.24
N ASP A 48 11.17 -10.90 5.75
CA ASP A 48 9.91 -10.53 5.11
C ASP A 48 10.05 -9.24 4.28
N ILE A 49 11.13 -8.46 4.49
CA ILE A 49 11.35 -7.14 3.89
C ILE A 49 11.32 -7.18 2.37
N ASP A 50 12.09 -8.06 1.73
CA ASP A 50 12.23 -8.06 0.26
C ASP A 50 10.89 -8.36 -0.42
N LYS A 51 10.10 -9.30 0.13
CA LYS A 51 8.76 -9.60 -0.36
C LYS A 51 7.80 -8.42 -0.17
N MET A 52 7.88 -7.74 0.97
CA MET A 52 7.05 -6.55 1.20
C MET A 52 7.45 -5.40 0.28
N ILE A 53 8.74 -5.23 -0.02
CA ILE A 53 9.21 -4.25 -1.01
C ILE A 53 8.61 -4.59 -2.37
N GLU A 54 8.74 -5.84 -2.83
CA GLU A 54 8.20 -6.31 -4.11
C GLU A 54 6.71 -6.00 -4.25
N TYR A 55 5.91 -6.31 -3.22
CA TYR A 55 4.48 -6.00 -3.19
C TYR A 55 4.22 -4.50 -3.37
N VAL A 56 4.92 -3.67 -2.57
CA VAL A 56 4.70 -2.22 -2.56
C VAL A 56 5.14 -1.58 -3.88
N THR A 57 6.27 -1.99 -4.47
CA THR A 57 6.71 -1.48 -5.77
C THR A 57 5.77 -1.89 -6.89
N THR A 58 5.31 -3.14 -6.91
CA THR A 58 4.35 -3.60 -7.94
C THR A 58 3.04 -2.83 -7.84
N GLY A 59 2.50 -2.68 -6.63
CA GLY A 59 1.27 -1.92 -6.40
C GLY A 59 1.40 -0.43 -6.76
N LEU A 60 2.56 0.20 -6.50
CA LEU A 60 2.82 1.57 -6.93
C LEU A 60 2.83 1.71 -8.46
N GLU A 61 3.48 0.79 -9.17
CA GLU A 61 3.52 0.81 -10.63
C GLU A 61 2.12 0.68 -11.25
N GLU A 62 1.28 -0.20 -10.71
CA GLU A 62 -0.10 -0.37 -11.16
C GLU A 62 -0.95 0.87 -10.82
N LEU A 63 -0.81 1.40 -9.61
CA LEU A 63 -1.54 2.59 -9.18
C LEU A 63 -1.19 3.83 -10.00
N HIS A 64 0.09 4.04 -10.33
CA HIS A 64 0.52 5.14 -11.20
C HIS A 64 -0.11 5.03 -12.59
N LYS A 65 -0.13 3.82 -13.18
CA LYS A 65 -0.77 3.59 -14.48
C LYS A 65 -2.26 3.91 -14.44
N ASP A 66 -2.97 3.49 -13.39
CA ASP A 66 -4.40 3.80 -13.24
C ASP A 66 -4.65 5.29 -13.01
N LEU A 67 -3.83 5.95 -12.17
CA LEU A 67 -3.91 7.40 -11.95
C LEU A 67 -3.70 8.20 -13.24
N GLU A 68 -2.69 7.86 -14.05
CA GLU A 68 -2.43 8.52 -15.34
C GLU A 68 -3.59 8.34 -16.32
N TRP A 69 -4.12 7.12 -16.40
CA TRP A 69 -5.27 6.84 -17.24
C TRP A 69 -6.51 7.63 -16.80
N ARG A 70 -6.85 7.62 -15.51
CA ARG A 70 -8.00 8.34 -14.96
C ARG A 70 -7.89 9.84 -15.11
N LYS A 71 -6.70 10.43 -14.90
CA LYS A 71 -6.46 11.85 -15.14
C LYS A 71 -6.77 12.23 -16.59
N SER A 72 -6.30 11.42 -17.54
CA SER A 72 -6.54 11.62 -18.97
C SER A 72 -8.04 11.51 -19.27
N PHE A 73 -8.69 10.46 -18.78
CA PHE A 73 -10.12 10.23 -18.97
C PHE A 73 -11.00 11.37 -18.42
N LEU A 74 -10.73 11.86 -17.21
CA LEU A 74 -11.50 12.93 -16.57
C LEU A 74 -11.26 14.30 -17.23
N THR A 75 -10.07 14.51 -17.80
CA THR A 75 -9.78 15.69 -18.61
C THR A 75 -10.65 15.71 -19.87
N GLU A 76 -10.84 14.55 -20.50
CA GLU A 76 -11.70 14.39 -21.68
C GLU A 76 -13.20 14.37 -21.34
N ASN A 77 -13.56 14.02 -20.09
CA ASN A 77 -14.93 13.84 -19.63
C ASN A 77 -15.24 14.66 -18.37
N SER A 78 -15.07 15.99 -18.47
CA SER A 78 -15.19 16.95 -17.36
C SER A 78 -16.55 16.99 -16.62
N HIS A 79 -17.57 16.32 -17.16
CA HIS A 79 -18.89 16.18 -16.56
C HIS A 79 -18.97 15.00 -15.56
N ILE A 80 -17.97 14.12 -15.53
CA ILE A 80 -17.87 13.01 -14.58
C ILE A 80 -17.14 13.50 -13.32
N ASN A 81 -17.76 13.32 -12.15
CA ASN A 81 -17.17 13.70 -10.86
C ASN A 81 -16.65 12.45 -10.13
N GLU A 82 -15.37 12.16 -10.31
CA GLU A 82 -14.63 11.11 -9.59
C GLU A 82 -13.58 11.66 -8.62
N THR A 83 -13.70 12.92 -8.19
CA THR A 83 -12.69 13.59 -7.35
C THR A 83 -12.33 12.80 -6.10
N LYS A 84 -13.34 12.24 -5.41
CA LYS A 84 -13.13 11.43 -4.20
C LYS A 84 -12.35 10.13 -4.48
N LEU A 85 -12.54 9.53 -5.65
CA LEU A 85 -11.82 8.32 -6.04
C LEU A 85 -10.34 8.64 -6.29
N LEU A 86 -10.07 9.72 -7.05
CA LEU A 86 -8.70 10.19 -7.26
C LEU A 86 -8.01 10.55 -5.94
N GLU A 87 -8.68 11.26 -5.04
CA GLU A 87 -8.17 11.59 -3.71
C GLU A 87 -7.79 10.32 -2.92
N ASN A 88 -8.66 9.30 -2.91
CA ASN A 88 -8.36 8.03 -2.26
C ASN A 88 -7.13 7.34 -2.89
N MET A 89 -7.02 7.36 -4.22
CA MET A 89 -5.87 6.76 -4.92
C MET A 89 -4.56 7.47 -4.56
N TYR A 90 -4.54 8.79 -4.46
CA TYR A 90 -3.36 9.53 -4.00
C TYR A 90 -3.01 9.24 -2.53
N ILE A 91 -4.01 9.02 -1.68
CA ILE A 91 -3.77 8.60 -0.30
C ILE A 91 -3.06 7.24 -0.29
N ILE A 92 -3.54 6.27 -1.09
CA ILE A 92 -2.91 4.95 -1.20
C ILE A 92 -1.47 5.07 -1.75
N GLU A 93 -1.24 5.91 -2.75
CA GLU A 93 0.09 6.19 -3.31
C GLU A 93 1.07 6.70 -2.23
N GLN A 94 0.62 7.65 -1.40
CA GLN A 94 1.37 8.17 -0.26
C GLN A 94 1.65 7.07 0.78
N GLU A 95 0.65 6.24 1.09
CA GLU A 95 0.81 5.13 2.05
C GLU A 95 1.87 4.12 1.58
N TYR A 96 1.86 3.78 0.30
CA TYR A 96 2.82 2.84 -0.29
C TYR A 96 4.22 3.46 -0.34
N THR A 97 4.33 4.74 -0.66
CA THR A 97 5.60 5.48 -0.66
C THR A 97 6.20 5.55 0.74
N ASP A 98 5.39 5.88 1.76
CA ASP A 98 5.80 5.93 3.17
C ASP A 98 6.32 4.56 3.63
N LEU A 99 5.60 3.49 3.28
CA LEU A 99 5.98 2.13 3.62
C LEU A 99 7.27 1.70 2.91
N LEU A 100 7.41 1.98 1.62
CA LEU A 100 8.63 1.69 0.87
C LEU A 100 9.85 2.39 1.46
N ALA A 101 9.71 3.66 1.86
CA ALA A 101 10.76 4.43 2.52
C ALA A 101 11.15 3.82 3.88
N PHE A 102 10.21 3.20 4.60
CA PHE A 102 10.50 2.45 5.83
C PHE A 102 11.22 1.12 5.56
N LEU A 103 10.82 0.40 4.50
CA LEU A 103 11.38 -0.90 4.14
C LEU A 103 12.78 -0.81 3.49
N THR A 104 13.18 0.35 2.99
CA THR A 104 14.49 0.57 2.34
C THR A 104 15.54 1.22 3.25
N LYS A 105 15.14 1.72 4.42
CA LYS A 105 16.03 2.31 5.44
C LYS A 105 16.51 1.28 6.47
#